data_AF-A0A2J4R726-F1
#
_entry.id   AF-A0A2J4R726-F1
#
_cell.length_a   1.000
_cell.length_b   1.000
_cell.length_c   1.000
_cell.angle_alpha   90.00
_cell.angle_beta   90.00
_cell.angle_gamma   90.00
#
_symmetry.space_group_name_H-M   'P 1'
#
loop_
_entity.id
_entity.type
_entity.pdbx_description
1 polymer ?
#
loop_
_entity_poly.entity_id
_entity_poly.type
_entity_poly.pdbx_seq_one_letter_code
_entity_poly.pdbx_strand_id
1 'polypeptide(L)'
;MPTARHLLVASLSLLAAGAAAQIQYAWVGTYNPNGEGLYRFTVDSQTGALRDKTLVGTLPDLAQLTVSADGKTLYGASEVEKGVVQAWRIGSNGELNELNQVASGGAGPVYLSLTPDGRHLLVANYVSGSIAVLPVKEDGNLGEAVDVHQD
;
A
#
# COMPACT_ATOMS: atom_id res chain seq x y z
N MET A 1 37.58 29.97 56.52
CA MET A 1 37.06 28.78 55.81
C MET A 1 35.64 29.06 55.37
N PRO A 2 35.37 29.05 54.05
CA PRO A 2 34.21 28.33 53.54
C PRO A 2 34.55 27.42 52.35
N THR A 3 33.62 26.51 52.12
CA THR A 3 33.62 25.23 51.40
C THR A 3 33.74 25.32 49.88
N ALA A 4 34.60 24.46 49.31
CA ALA A 4 34.67 24.17 47.88
C ALA A 4 33.43 23.38 47.42
N ARG A 5 32.84 23.80 46.30
CA ARG A 5 31.65 23.19 45.70
C ARG A 5 32.10 22.43 44.45
N HIS A 6 32.19 21.10 44.53
CA HIS A 6 32.54 20.25 43.40
C HIS A 6 31.33 20.13 42.46
N LEU A 7 31.47 20.62 41.23
CA LEU A 7 30.53 20.37 40.14
C LEU A 7 30.96 19.07 39.45
N LEU A 8 30.18 18.01 39.60
CA LEU A 8 30.32 16.77 38.85
C LEU A 8 29.50 16.90 37.56
N VAL A 9 30.16 17.02 36.41
CA VAL A 9 29.51 16.93 35.10
C VAL A 9 29.58 15.48 34.65
N ALA A 10 28.45 14.78 34.67
CA ALA A 10 28.32 13.46 34.06
C ALA A 10 28.07 13.63 32.56
N SER A 11 29.07 13.30 31.74
CA SER A 11 28.94 13.23 30.30
C SER A 11 28.11 12.00 29.92
N LEU A 12 26.92 12.22 29.35
CA LEU A 12 26.07 11.17 28.80
C LEU A 12 26.64 10.77 27.43
N SER A 13 27.32 9.63 27.36
CA SER A 13 27.80 9.06 26.10
C SER A 13 26.59 8.66 25.26
N LEU A 14 26.38 9.34 24.12
CA LEU A 14 25.38 8.94 23.13
C LEU A 14 25.85 7.62 22.51
N LEU A 15 25.24 6.50 22.92
CA LEU A 15 25.33 5.25 22.17
C LEU A 15 24.63 5.48 20.83
N ALA A 16 25.41 5.64 19.76
CA ALA A 16 24.90 5.57 18.41
C ALA A 16 24.43 4.12 18.18
N ALA A 17 23.14 3.86 18.42
CA ALA A 17 22.51 2.66 17.92
C ALA A 17 22.57 2.74 16.40
N GLY A 18 23.39 1.88 15.77
CA GLY A 18 23.38 1.75 14.32
C GLY A 18 21.97 1.41 13.89
N ALA A 19 21.34 2.28 13.12
CA ALA A 19 20.04 2.01 12.54
C ALA A 19 20.19 0.76 11.67
N ALA A 20 19.58 -0.35 12.11
CA ALA A 20 19.47 -1.52 11.25
C ALA A 20 18.71 -1.09 9.99
N ALA A 21 19.27 -1.40 8.81
CA ALA A 21 18.62 -1.06 7.56
C ALA A 21 17.24 -1.72 7.52
N GLN A 22 16.18 -0.92 7.44
CA GLN A 22 14.83 -1.43 7.34
C GLN A 22 14.68 -2.11 5.98
N ILE A 23 14.22 -3.37 5.99
CA ILE A 23 13.91 -4.10 4.76
C ILE A 23 12.81 -3.34 4.03
N GLN A 24 13.05 -3.01 2.76
CA GLN A 24 12.07 -2.41 1.88
C GLN A 24 11.39 -3.53 1.08
N TYR A 25 10.07 -3.42 0.97
CA TYR A 25 9.25 -4.36 0.20
C TYR A 25 8.67 -3.67 -1.02
N ALA A 26 8.50 -4.43 -2.10
CA ALA A 26 7.75 -4.02 -3.27
C ALA A 26 6.61 -5.02 -3.52
N TRP A 27 5.45 -4.50 -3.89
CA TRP A 27 4.32 -5.30 -4.35
C TRP A 27 4.10 -5.04 -5.84
N VAL A 28 3.96 -6.10 -6.62
CA VAL A 28 3.86 -6.04 -8.09
C VAL A 28 2.66 -6.86 -8.53
N GLY A 29 1.64 -6.17 -9.07
CA GLY A 29 0.51 -6.78 -9.75
C GLY A 29 0.89 -7.26 -11.14
N THR A 30 0.21 -8.30 -11.63
CA THR A 30 0.50 -8.93 -12.92
C THR A 30 -0.78 -9.35 -13.63
N TYR A 31 -0.67 -9.57 -14.94
CA TYR A 31 -1.73 -10.12 -15.78
C TYR A 31 -1.47 -11.59 -16.11
N ASN A 32 -2.54 -12.36 -16.17
CA ASN A 32 -2.47 -13.72 -16.69
C ASN A 32 -2.26 -13.70 -18.22
N PRO A 33 -1.51 -14.67 -18.81
CA PRO A 33 -0.84 -15.81 -18.17
C PRO A 33 0.62 -15.51 -17.76
N ASN A 34 1.10 -14.27 -17.89
CA ASN A 34 2.51 -13.93 -17.65
C ASN A 34 2.86 -13.79 -16.15
N GLY A 35 1.85 -13.60 -15.30
CA GLY A 35 1.96 -13.70 -13.85
C GLY A 35 0.64 -14.16 -13.23
N GLU A 36 0.68 -14.53 -11.97
CA GLU A 36 -0.41 -15.24 -11.28
C GLU A 36 -1.28 -14.33 -10.40
N GLY A 37 -0.97 -13.02 -10.34
CA GLY A 37 -1.66 -12.06 -9.48
C GLY A 37 -0.69 -11.08 -8.82
N LEU A 38 -0.62 -11.09 -7.49
CA LEU A 38 0.17 -10.15 -6.70
C LEU A 38 1.42 -10.82 -6.12
N TYR A 39 2.58 -10.28 -6.45
CA TYR A 39 3.86 -10.71 -5.89
C TYR A 39 4.43 -9.70 -4.92
N ARG A 40 5.12 -10.19 -3.88
CA ARG A 40 5.98 -9.41 -2.98
C ARG A 40 7.44 -9.69 -3.31
N PHE A 41 8.27 -8.66 -3.22
CA PHE A 41 9.72 -8.73 -3.31
C PHE A 41 10.37 -8.00 -2.13
N THR A 42 11.62 -8.36 -1.81
CA THR A 42 12.52 -7.48 -1.05
C THR A 42 13.28 -6.57 -2.03
N VAL A 43 13.56 -5.34 -1.60
CA VAL A 43 14.26 -4.34 -2.42
C VAL A 43 15.62 -4.06 -1.79
N ASP A 44 16.67 -4.23 -2.58
CA ASP A 44 18.02 -3.83 -2.22
C ASP A 44 18.11 -2.30 -2.13
N SER A 45 18.36 -1.78 -0.93
CA SER A 45 18.38 -0.32 -0.69
C SER A 45 19.49 0.44 -1.43
N GLN A 46 20.54 -0.26 -1.91
CA GLN A 46 21.68 0.37 -2.58
C GLN A 46 21.53 0.33 -4.10
N THR A 47 21.00 -0.77 -4.62
CA THR A 47 20.96 -1.05 -6.07
C THR A 47 19.55 -1.01 -6.67
N GLY A 48 18.51 -1.05 -5.84
CA GLY A 48 17.12 -1.18 -6.28
C GLY A 48 16.76 -2.59 -6.79
N ALA A 49 17.67 -3.56 -6.68
CA ALA A 49 17.43 -4.92 -7.15
C ALA A 49 16.30 -5.60 -6.36
N LEU A 50 15.36 -6.24 -7.08
CA LEU A 50 14.29 -7.03 -6.50
C LEU A 50 14.76 -8.46 -6.22
N ARG A 51 14.47 -8.98 -5.02
CA ARG A 51 14.77 -10.36 -4.60
C ARG A 51 13.54 -11.00 -3.94
N ASP A 52 13.65 -12.30 -3.66
CA ASP A 52 12.67 -13.06 -2.86
C ASP A 52 11.21 -13.00 -3.39
N LYS A 53 11.05 -13.17 -4.70
CA LYS A 53 9.73 -13.19 -5.36
C LYS A 53 8.81 -14.20 -4.66
N THR A 54 7.75 -13.69 -4.02
CA THR A 54 6.76 -14.50 -3.31
C THR A 54 5.37 -14.17 -3.84
N LEU A 55 4.58 -15.17 -4.24
CA LEU A 55 3.17 -14.96 -4.56
C LEU A 55 2.39 -14.72 -3.26
N VAL A 56 1.68 -13.60 -3.16
CA VAL A 56 0.95 -13.18 -1.94
C VAL A 56 -0.54 -12.95 -2.19
N GLY A 57 -1.00 -13.06 -3.43
CA GLY A 57 -2.41 -13.03 -3.78
C GLY A 57 -2.65 -13.49 -5.20
N THR A 58 -3.79 -14.12 -5.45
CA THR A 58 -4.16 -14.69 -6.77
C THR A 58 -5.32 -13.94 -7.43
N LEU A 59 -5.57 -12.70 -7.01
CA LEU A 59 -6.55 -11.86 -7.67
C LEU A 59 -6.06 -11.60 -9.11
N PRO A 60 -6.87 -11.92 -10.13
CA PRO A 60 -6.42 -11.85 -11.52
C PRO A 60 -6.23 -10.41 -11.98
N ASP A 61 -5.40 -10.24 -13.00
CA ASP A 61 -5.30 -9.02 -13.81
C ASP A 61 -5.18 -7.75 -12.95
N LEU A 62 -4.24 -7.80 -12.01
CA LEU A 62 -4.03 -6.75 -11.02
C LEU A 62 -3.30 -5.56 -11.64
N ALA A 63 -4.08 -4.73 -12.33
CA ALA A 63 -3.61 -3.65 -13.21
C ALA A 63 -2.89 -2.53 -12.49
N GLN A 64 -3.36 -2.17 -11.29
CA GLN A 64 -2.84 -1.04 -10.55
C GLN A 64 -2.81 -1.30 -9.04
N LEU A 65 -1.79 -0.73 -8.40
CA LEU A 65 -1.63 -0.72 -6.95
C LEU A 65 -1.43 0.71 -6.45
N THR A 66 -1.97 1.03 -5.27
CA THR A 66 -1.63 2.25 -4.54
C THR A 66 -1.61 2.01 -3.04
N VAL A 67 -0.78 2.76 -2.31
CA VAL A 67 -0.58 2.59 -0.87
C VAL A 67 -1.11 3.82 -0.14
N SER A 68 -1.73 3.63 1.02
CA SER A 68 -2.14 4.73 1.89
C SER A 68 -0.94 5.58 2.33
N ALA A 69 -1.18 6.86 2.61
CA ALA A 69 -0.11 7.80 3.00
C ALA A 69 0.67 7.36 4.25
N ASP A 70 0.04 6.60 5.15
CA ASP A 70 0.67 6.05 6.34
C ASP A 70 1.41 4.72 6.11
N GLY A 71 1.40 4.21 4.87
CA GLY A 71 2.07 2.98 4.48
C GLY A 71 1.41 1.69 4.98
N LYS A 72 0.20 1.76 5.57
CA LYS A 72 -0.42 0.62 6.25
C LYS A 72 -1.43 -0.16 5.41
N THR A 73 -1.94 0.41 4.33
CA THR A 73 -2.96 -0.24 3.49
C THR A 73 -2.53 -0.21 2.03
N LEU A 74 -2.59 -1.37 1.38
CA LEU A 74 -2.43 -1.52 -0.07
C LEU A 74 -3.83 -1.65 -0.69
N TYR A 75 -4.08 -0.91 -1.77
CA TYR A 75 -5.26 -1.06 -2.60
C TYR A 75 -4.85 -1.54 -3.99
N GLY A 76 -5.62 -2.46 -4.56
CA GLY A 76 -5.35 -3.02 -5.88
C GLY A 76 -6.61 -3.11 -6.73
N ALA A 77 -6.49 -2.71 -8.00
CA ALA A 77 -7.55 -2.83 -8.99
C ALA A 77 -7.35 -4.11 -9.81
N SER A 78 -8.41 -4.91 -9.93
CA SER A 78 -8.46 -6.07 -10.82
C SER A 78 -9.25 -5.71 -12.07
N GLU A 79 -8.54 -5.69 -13.20
CA GLU A 79 -9.07 -5.30 -14.51
C GLU A 79 -9.85 -6.46 -15.14
N VAL A 80 -11.07 -6.65 -14.65
CA VAL A 80 -12.01 -7.64 -15.16
C VAL A 80 -13.34 -6.99 -15.53
N GLU A 81 -14.21 -7.71 -16.24
CA GLU A 81 -15.51 -7.20 -16.69
C GLU A 81 -16.38 -6.70 -15.52
N LYS A 82 -16.44 -7.49 -14.44
CA LYS A 82 -17.01 -7.06 -13.15
C LYS A 82 -15.89 -6.54 -12.27
N GLY A 83 -15.39 -5.34 -12.58
CA GLY A 83 -14.21 -4.75 -11.95
C GLY A 83 -14.32 -4.70 -10.42
N VAL A 84 -13.21 -4.96 -9.74
CA VAL A 84 -13.12 -4.91 -8.28
C VAL A 84 -11.90 -4.13 -7.81
N VAL A 85 -12.02 -3.58 -6.60
CA VAL A 85 -10.90 -3.03 -5.83
C VAL A 85 -10.78 -3.82 -4.54
N GLN A 86 -9.58 -4.33 -4.29
CA GLN A 86 -9.23 -5.08 -3.09
C GLN A 86 -8.35 -4.23 -2.17
N ALA A 87 -8.64 -4.27 -0.87
CA ALA A 87 -7.83 -3.66 0.17
C ALA A 87 -7.11 -4.74 0.99
N TRP A 88 -5.85 -4.48 1.34
CA TRP A 88 -5.05 -5.30 2.24
C TRP A 88 -4.34 -4.46 3.29
N ARG A 89 -4.24 -4.99 4.50
CA ARG A 89 -3.38 -4.49 5.56
C ARG A 89 -1.95 -4.97 5.33
N ILE A 90 -1.00 -4.04 5.36
CA ILE A 90 0.43 -4.33 5.25
C ILE A 90 0.99 -4.69 6.63
N GLY A 91 1.56 -5.90 6.75
CA GLY A 91 2.32 -6.36 7.91
C GLY A 91 3.75 -5.82 7.92
N SER A 92 4.41 -5.86 9.09
CA SER A 92 5.78 -5.37 9.26
C SER A 92 6.83 -6.13 8.44
N ASN A 93 6.51 -7.36 8.03
CA ASN A 93 7.31 -8.24 7.16
C ASN A 93 6.86 -8.18 5.69
N GLY A 94 6.03 -7.19 5.32
CA GLY A 94 5.48 -7.02 3.99
C GLY A 94 4.40 -8.03 3.60
N GLU A 95 3.95 -8.90 4.52
CA GLU A 95 2.78 -9.76 4.30
C GLU A 95 1.51 -8.92 4.17
N LEU A 96 0.54 -9.46 3.42
CA LEU A 96 -0.74 -8.81 3.17
C LEU A 96 -1.83 -9.61 3.86
N ASN A 97 -2.60 -8.94 4.71
CA ASN A 97 -3.82 -9.49 5.28
C ASN A 97 -5.02 -8.85 4.59
N GLU A 98 -5.95 -9.66 4.08
CA GLU A 98 -7.13 -9.14 3.41
C GLU A 98 -7.98 -8.28 4.36
N LEU A 99 -8.42 -7.12 3.89
CA LEU A 99 -9.39 -6.27 4.58
C LEU A 99 -10.78 -6.51 3.98
N ASN A 100 -11.01 -6.00 2.76
CA ASN A 100 -12.22 -6.26 2.01
C ASN A 100 -12.03 -6.07 0.50
N GLN A 101 -13.01 -6.57 -0.26
CA GLN A 101 -13.16 -6.36 -1.69
C GLN A 101 -14.48 -5.63 -1.95
N VAL A 102 -14.47 -4.67 -2.85
CA VAL A 102 -15.68 -3.97 -3.30
C VAL A 102 -15.71 -3.88 -4.82
N ALA A 103 -16.90 -3.67 -5.39
CA ALA A 103 -17.02 -3.35 -6.81
C ALA A 103 -16.29 -2.05 -7.14
N SER A 104 -15.64 -1.98 -8.30
CA SER A 104 -14.91 -0.78 -8.75
C SER A 104 -15.83 0.34 -9.24
N GLY A 105 -17.14 0.11 -9.28
CA GLY A 105 -18.13 1.02 -9.85
C GLY A 105 -18.20 1.00 -11.38
N GLY A 106 -17.48 0.09 -12.05
CA GLY A 106 -17.46 -0.04 -13.51
C GLY A 106 -16.73 -1.29 -13.98
N ALA A 107 -16.39 -1.34 -15.27
CA ALA A 107 -15.66 -2.45 -15.90
C ALA A 107 -14.21 -2.06 -16.18
N GLY A 108 -13.28 -3.00 -15.96
CA GLY A 108 -11.86 -2.83 -16.26
C GLY A 108 -11.20 -1.65 -15.55
N PRO A 109 -11.12 -1.63 -14.21
CA PRO A 109 -10.38 -0.60 -13.48
C PRO A 109 -8.88 -0.69 -13.76
N VAL A 110 -8.28 0.40 -14.22
CA VAL A 110 -6.85 0.46 -14.61
C VAL A 110 -6.06 1.50 -13.84
N TYR A 111 -6.72 2.34 -13.04
CA TYR A 111 -6.04 3.36 -12.26
C TYR A 111 -6.74 3.63 -10.92
N LEU A 112 -5.92 3.88 -9.89
CA LEU A 112 -6.33 4.17 -8.53
C LEU A 112 -5.58 5.41 -8.03
N SER A 113 -6.28 6.30 -7.35
CA SER A 113 -5.67 7.46 -6.69
C SER A 113 -6.39 7.78 -5.39
N LEU A 114 -5.64 8.02 -4.32
CA LEU A 114 -6.21 8.48 -3.05
C LEU A 114 -6.34 9.99 -3.06
N THR A 115 -7.40 10.52 -2.45
CA THR A 115 -7.48 11.94 -2.13
C THR A 115 -6.38 12.32 -1.13
N PRO A 116 -5.95 13.60 -1.08
CA PRO A 116 -4.88 14.02 -0.16
C PRO A 116 -5.18 13.78 1.32
N ASP A 117 -6.47 13.80 1.70
CA ASP A 117 -6.92 13.48 3.06
C ASP A 117 -7.05 11.97 3.32
N GLY A 118 -6.83 11.13 2.31
CA GLY A 118 -6.88 9.68 2.36
C GLY A 118 -8.27 9.09 2.58
N ARG A 119 -9.34 9.91 2.57
CA ARG A 119 -10.71 9.47 2.89
C ARG A 119 -11.47 8.90 1.70
N HIS A 120 -10.96 9.08 0.48
CA HIS A 120 -11.57 8.52 -0.72
C HIS A 120 -10.51 7.95 -1.66
N LEU A 121 -10.91 6.87 -2.33
CA LEU A 121 -10.16 6.23 -3.41
C LEU A 121 -10.92 6.44 -4.72
N LEU A 122 -10.27 7.12 -5.65
CA LEU A 122 -10.76 7.36 -7.01
C LEU A 122 -10.36 6.19 -7.89
N VAL A 123 -11.30 5.71 -8.69
CA VAL A 123 -11.12 4.56 -9.59
C VAL A 123 -11.44 4.97 -11.01
N ALA A 124 -10.53 4.72 -11.96
CA ALA A 124 -10.80 4.87 -13.38
C ALA A 124 -11.09 3.50 -14.01
N ASN A 125 -12.32 3.31 -14.48
CA ASN A 125 -12.82 2.09 -15.11
C ASN A 125 -12.78 2.24 -16.64
N TYR A 126 -11.69 1.77 -17.26
CA TYR A 126 -11.38 1.99 -18.66
C TYR A 126 -12.43 1.39 -19.59
N VAL A 127 -12.81 0.13 -19.38
CA VAL A 127 -13.72 -0.60 -20.29
C VAL A 127 -15.11 0.01 -20.30
N SER A 128 -15.61 0.45 -19.14
CA SER A 128 -16.91 1.12 -19.06
C SER A 128 -16.87 2.62 -19.38
N GLY A 129 -15.69 3.24 -19.45
CA GLY A 129 -15.56 4.69 -19.58
C GLY A 129 -16.13 5.46 -18.39
N SER A 130 -15.93 4.95 -17.16
CA SER A 130 -16.49 5.55 -15.95
C SER A 130 -15.43 5.83 -14.88
N ILE A 131 -15.76 6.73 -13.96
CA ILE A 131 -14.98 7.06 -12.77
C ILE A 131 -15.87 6.77 -11.56
N ALA A 132 -15.30 6.18 -10.51
CA ALA A 132 -16.01 5.96 -9.25
C ALA A 132 -15.24 6.50 -8.05
N VAL A 133 -15.98 6.86 -6.99
CA VAL A 133 -15.43 7.33 -5.72
C VAL A 133 -15.80 6.34 -4.62
N LEU A 134 -14.80 5.67 -4.06
CA LEU A 134 -14.96 4.73 -2.96
C LEU A 134 -14.55 5.39 -1.63
N PRO A 135 -15.39 5.42 -0.59
CA PRO A 135 -14.97 5.87 0.74
C PRO A 135 -13.90 4.94 1.32
N VAL A 136 -12.93 5.52 2.02
CA VAL A 136 -11.92 4.80 2.81
C VAL A 136 -12.26 4.99 4.29
N LYS A 137 -12.50 3.87 4.98
CA LYS A 137 -12.78 3.84 6.42
C LYS A 137 -11.49 3.99 7.22
N GLU A 138 -11.60 4.36 8.50
CA GLU A 138 -10.46 4.55 9.39
C GLU A 138 -9.56 3.30 9.51
N ASP A 139 -10.15 2.12 9.40
CA ASP A 139 -9.47 0.83 9.42
C ASP A 139 -8.97 0.38 8.03
N GLY A 140 -8.96 1.27 7.04
CA GLY A 140 -8.51 1.01 5.68
C GLY A 140 -9.47 0.18 4.82
N ASN A 141 -10.62 -0.25 5.35
CA ASN A 141 -11.64 -0.89 4.54
C ASN A 141 -12.27 0.10 3.55
N LEU A 142 -12.67 -0.40 2.39
CA LEU A 142 -13.42 0.39 1.41
C LEU A 142 -14.94 0.34 1.69
N GLY A 143 -15.62 1.44 1.40
CA GLY A 143 -17.09 1.49 1.27
C GLY A 143 -17.55 1.20 -0.16
N GLU A 144 -18.85 1.00 -0.33
CA GLU A 144 -19.47 1.02 -1.66
C GLU A 144 -19.31 2.42 -2.28
N ALA A 145 -19.32 2.48 -3.62
CA ALA A 145 -19.16 3.73 -4.35
C ALA A 145 -20.23 4.75 -3.92
N VAL A 146 -19.79 5.95 -3.55
CA VAL A 146 -20.66 7.08 -3.20
C VAL A 146 -20.96 7.98 -4.38
N ASP A 147 -20.17 7.86 -5.44
CA ASP A 147 -20.39 8.52 -6.71
C ASP A 147 -19.82 7.68 -7.86
N VAL A 148 -20.51 7.71 -9.00
CA VAL A 148 -20.09 7.06 -10.25
C VAL A 148 -20.49 7.98 -11.40
N HIS A 149 -19.50 8.40 -12.18
CA HIS A 149 -19.71 9.23 -13.37
C HIS A 149 -19.29 8.47 -14.62
N GLN A 150 -20.15 8.48 -15.63
CA GLN A 150 -19.90 7.91 -16.94
C GLN A 150 -20.24 8.98 -17.97
N ASP A 151 -19.28 9.31 -18.82
CA ASP A 151 -19.49 10.24 -19.94
C ASP A 151 -20.24 9.56 -21.09
#